data_AF-A0A1X7M6G9-F1
#
_entry.id   AF-A0A1X7M6G9-F1
#
_cell.length_a   1.000
_cell.length_b   1.000
_cell.length_c   1.000
_cell.angle_alpha   90.00
_cell.angle_beta   90.00
_cell.angle_gamma   90.00
#
_symmetry.space_group_name_H-M   'P 1'
#
loop_
_entity.id
_entity.type
_entity.pdbx_description
1 polymer ?
#
loop_
_entity_poly.entity_id
_entity_poly.type
_entity_poly.pdbx_seq_one_letter_code
_entity_poly.pdbx_strand_id
1 'polypeptide(L)'
;MGDIFNVFDLNSSKINQTGVASVGYPQICLRTNRTAKRTNLDDVIKTADNIANKYPGDKAKSAFAVLSSLSELFGGGSFGHAWLIIFHSDKPGDYSSYSYHDGYGYVHNGDTGAGGHTNDTASRGFAYQHVKKINPEMIQALEKVIIPTLNGISTAIGASFGVQPASGRTGVYTATTNCSWFAGNVWNAVTNETVIFTQKFVGKEHANKWGVDALYLINEIADPGMIAESIKGGVGA
;
A
#
# COMPACT_ATOMS: atom_id res chain seq x y z
N MET A 1 -11.25 3.29 27.33
CA MET A 1 -10.51 3.40 26.06
C MET A 1 -9.50 2.27 26.07
N GLY A 2 -9.86 1.13 25.49
CA GLY A 2 -8.97 -0.03 25.45
C GLY A 2 -7.96 0.13 24.31
N ASP A 3 -6.73 -0.32 24.54
CA ASP A 3 -5.61 -0.31 23.61
C ASP A 3 -5.97 -0.95 22.25
N ILE A 4 -6.31 -0.11 21.27
CA ILE A 4 -6.48 -0.51 19.85
C ILE A 4 -5.11 -0.57 19.14
N PHE A 5 -4.01 -0.27 19.82
CA PHE A 5 -2.68 -0.18 19.21
C PHE A 5 -1.83 -1.46 19.27
N ASN A 6 -2.34 -2.56 19.82
CA ASN A 6 -1.64 -3.85 19.90
C ASN A 6 -2.06 -4.84 18.78
N VAL A 7 -2.38 -4.33 17.59
CA VAL A 7 -3.02 -5.13 16.53
C VAL A 7 -2.02 -5.74 15.53
N PHE A 8 -0.71 -5.43 15.54
CA PHE A 8 0.10 -5.76 14.37
C PHE A 8 1.48 -6.37 14.66
N ASP A 9 1.60 -7.65 14.31
CA ASP A 9 2.86 -8.38 14.11
C ASP A 9 3.68 -7.76 12.97
N LEU A 10 4.37 -6.66 13.29
CA LEU A 10 5.44 -6.10 12.46
C LEU A 10 6.73 -6.86 12.73
N ASN A 11 7.51 -7.10 11.69
CA ASN A 11 8.86 -7.59 11.80
C ASN A 11 9.74 -6.85 10.80
N SER A 12 10.76 -6.16 11.31
CA SER A 12 11.71 -5.38 10.52
C SER A 12 13.13 -5.90 10.69
N SER A 13 13.29 -7.18 11.07
CA SER A 13 14.59 -7.73 11.50
C SER A 13 15.56 -7.97 10.35
N LYS A 14 15.10 -8.01 9.10
CA LYS A 14 15.95 -8.23 7.93
C LYS A 14 16.27 -6.91 7.26
N ILE A 15 17.55 -6.72 6.91
CA ILE A 15 18.05 -5.58 6.16
C ILE A 15 18.85 -6.12 4.98
N ASN A 16 18.67 -5.52 3.80
CA ASN A 16 19.47 -5.83 2.62
C ASN A 16 19.66 -4.57 1.78
N GLN A 17 20.89 -4.06 1.73
CA GLN A 17 21.19 -2.76 1.12
C GLN A 17 21.58 -2.81 -0.36
N THR A 18 21.76 -4.01 -0.92
CA THR A 18 22.32 -4.18 -2.27
C THR A 18 21.59 -5.22 -3.10
N GLY A 19 20.55 -5.88 -2.59
CA GLY A 19 19.78 -6.89 -3.33
C GLY A 19 20.34 -8.30 -3.16
N VAL A 20 19.94 -9.22 -4.04
CA VAL A 20 20.36 -10.64 -3.99
C VAL A 20 21.27 -10.92 -5.17
N ALA A 21 22.57 -11.08 -4.90
CA ALA A 21 23.59 -11.22 -5.94
C ALA A 21 23.31 -12.40 -6.90
N SER A 22 22.79 -13.52 -6.40
CA SER A 22 22.48 -14.70 -7.22
C SER A 22 21.32 -14.50 -8.20
N VAL A 23 20.49 -13.46 -8.04
CA VAL A 23 19.42 -13.11 -9.00
C VAL A 23 19.99 -12.31 -10.18
N GLY A 24 21.10 -11.57 -9.98
CA GLY A 24 21.67 -10.65 -10.95
C GLY A 24 20.98 -9.29 -11.00
N TYR A 25 21.58 -8.32 -11.70
CA TYR A 25 21.12 -6.93 -11.77
C TYR A 25 20.76 -6.52 -13.22
N PRO A 26 19.84 -5.54 -13.40
CA PRO A 26 19.01 -4.93 -12.37
C PRO A 26 17.96 -5.91 -11.80
N GLN A 27 17.51 -5.67 -10.57
CA GLN A 27 16.51 -6.50 -9.90
C GLN A 27 15.49 -5.65 -9.16
N ILE A 28 14.23 -6.08 -9.19
CA ILE A 28 13.13 -5.50 -8.41
C ILE A 28 12.89 -6.35 -7.16
N CYS A 29 12.65 -5.68 -6.05
CA CYS A 29 12.36 -6.25 -4.75
C CYS A 29 11.03 -5.71 -4.24
N LEU A 30 10.03 -6.58 -4.03
CA LEU A 30 8.84 -6.26 -3.25
C LEU A 30 9.13 -6.56 -1.79
N ARG A 31 8.99 -5.55 -0.92
CA ARG A 31 9.22 -5.67 0.52
C ARG A 31 7.96 -5.36 1.30
N THR A 32 7.83 -6.04 2.43
CA THR A 32 6.90 -5.64 3.48
C THR A 32 7.49 -5.90 4.86
N ASN A 33 7.18 -5.02 5.82
CA ASN A 33 7.51 -5.21 7.23
C ASN A 33 6.38 -5.88 8.04
N ARG A 34 5.31 -6.35 7.37
CA ARG A 34 4.30 -7.20 8.02
C ARG A 34 4.78 -8.64 8.07
N THR A 35 4.46 -9.32 9.17
CA THR A 35 4.45 -10.78 9.15
C THR A 35 3.35 -11.31 8.22
N ALA A 36 3.42 -12.59 7.86
CA ALA A 36 2.41 -13.28 7.07
C ALA A 36 1.13 -13.56 7.89
N LYS A 37 0.51 -12.49 8.40
CA LYS A 37 -0.77 -12.49 9.09
C LYS A 37 -1.61 -11.35 8.53
N ARG A 38 -2.78 -11.69 8.05
CA ARG A 38 -3.76 -10.73 7.52
C ARG A 38 -4.22 -9.77 8.60
N THR A 39 -4.64 -8.60 8.19
CA THR A 39 -5.38 -7.65 9.00
C THR A 39 -6.73 -8.24 9.36
N ASN A 40 -7.15 -8.12 10.63
CA ASN A 40 -8.50 -8.49 11.02
C ASN A 40 -9.50 -7.43 10.54
N LEU A 41 -10.18 -7.71 9.41
CA LEU A 41 -11.15 -6.77 8.85
C LEU A 41 -12.37 -6.56 9.76
N ASP A 42 -12.74 -7.52 10.61
CA ASP A 42 -13.90 -7.38 11.50
C ASP A 42 -13.68 -6.23 12.51
N ASP A 43 -12.46 -6.08 13.02
CA ASP A 43 -12.11 -5.01 13.96
C ASP A 43 -12.10 -3.64 13.25
N VAL A 44 -11.63 -3.60 12.00
CA VAL A 44 -11.65 -2.39 11.16
C VAL A 44 -13.10 -1.98 10.86
N ILE A 45 -13.94 -2.93 10.44
CA ILE A 45 -15.36 -2.72 10.15
C ILE A 45 -16.09 -2.23 11.41
N LYS A 46 -15.87 -2.88 12.56
CA LYS A 46 -16.46 -2.46 13.83
C LYS A 46 -16.06 -1.04 14.21
N THR A 47 -14.82 -0.66 13.96
CA THR A 47 -14.33 0.71 14.20
C THR A 47 -15.04 1.71 13.31
N ALA A 48 -15.13 1.44 12.00
CA ALA A 48 -15.86 2.29 11.05
C ALA A 48 -17.36 2.38 11.37
N ASP A 49 -17.99 1.27 11.74
CA ASP A 49 -19.37 1.21 12.19
C ASP A 49 -19.63 2.10 13.41
N ASN A 50 -18.74 2.05 14.40
CA ASN A 50 -18.85 2.88 15.60
C ASN A 50 -18.71 4.37 15.28
N ILE A 51 -17.96 4.74 14.25
CA ILE A 51 -17.81 6.12 13.79
C ILE A 51 -19.07 6.56 13.05
N ALA A 52 -19.55 5.76 12.10
CA ALA A 52 -20.78 6.04 11.36
C ALA A 52 -21.99 6.25 12.29
N ASN A 53 -22.11 5.42 13.33
CA ASN A 53 -23.19 5.50 14.32
C ASN A 53 -23.22 6.82 15.12
N LYS A 54 -22.14 7.63 15.10
CA LYS A 54 -22.13 8.96 15.73
C LYS A 54 -22.88 10.02 14.91
N TYR A 55 -23.20 9.73 13.65
CA TYR A 55 -23.83 10.65 12.71
C TYR A 55 -25.12 10.06 12.10
N PRO A 56 -26.13 9.68 12.92
CA PRO A 56 -27.34 9.05 12.42
C PRO A 56 -28.10 9.98 11.47
N GLY A 57 -28.38 9.50 10.25
CA GLY A 57 -29.13 10.25 9.23
C GLY A 57 -28.32 11.32 8.47
N ASP A 58 -27.08 11.62 8.88
CA ASP A 58 -26.19 12.56 8.18
C ASP A 58 -25.13 11.78 7.39
N LYS A 59 -25.52 11.32 6.19
CA LYS A 59 -24.66 10.51 5.32
C LYS A 59 -23.33 11.19 4.99
N ALA A 60 -23.34 12.51 4.74
CA ALA A 60 -22.14 13.23 4.35
C ALA A 60 -21.13 13.33 5.50
N LYS A 61 -21.60 13.67 6.72
CA LYS A 61 -20.70 13.68 7.90
C LYS A 61 -20.22 12.29 8.28
N SER A 62 -21.09 11.27 8.20
CA SER A 62 -20.70 9.88 8.42
C SER A 62 -19.59 9.47 7.44
N ALA A 63 -19.79 9.74 6.14
CA ALA A 63 -18.83 9.39 5.10
C ALA A 63 -17.47 10.04 5.34
N PHE A 64 -17.46 11.35 5.60
CA PHE A 64 -16.25 12.09 5.90
C PHE A 64 -15.53 11.50 7.12
N ALA A 65 -16.24 11.30 8.25
CA ALA A 65 -15.64 10.80 9.48
C ALA A 65 -15.09 9.37 9.33
N VAL A 66 -15.81 8.49 8.64
CA VAL A 66 -15.36 7.11 8.37
C VAL A 66 -14.12 7.12 7.48
N LEU A 67 -14.17 7.83 6.35
CA LEU A 67 -13.05 7.87 5.41
C LEU A 67 -11.78 8.48 6.03
N SER A 68 -11.91 9.57 6.78
CA SER A 68 -10.78 10.17 7.50
C SER A 68 -10.18 9.21 8.51
N SER A 69 -11.00 8.55 9.33
CA SER A 69 -10.49 7.62 10.34
C SER A 69 -9.87 6.37 9.73
N LEU A 70 -10.43 5.84 8.65
CA LEU A 70 -9.82 4.72 7.93
C LEU A 70 -8.49 5.15 7.29
N SER A 71 -8.41 6.34 6.67
CA SER A 71 -7.15 6.85 6.12
C SER A 71 -6.06 6.93 7.19
N GLU A 72 -6.37 7.48 8.37
CA GLU A 72 -5.44 7.55 9.50
C GLU A 72 -5.06 6.15 10.01
N LEU A 73 -6.04 5.25 10.11
CA LEU A 73 -5.81 3.89 10.58
C LEU A 73 -4.86 3.12 9.66
N PHE A 74 -5.10 3.14 8.35
CA PHE A 74 -4.23 2.49 7.35
C PHE A 74 -2.90 3.23 7.13
N GLY A 75 -2.90 4.57 7.26
CA GLY A 75 -1.74 5.44 7.08
C GLY A 75 -0.81 5.51 8.30
N GLY A 76 -1.30 5.21 9.51
CA GLY A 76 -0.59 5.35 10.77
C GLY A 76 0.55 4.36 11.02
N GLY A 77 0.94 3.56 10.02
CA GLY A 77 2.08 2.65 10.05
C GLY A 77 1.87 1.36 10.87
N SER A 78 0.83 1.30 11.70
CA SER A 78 0.48 0.14 12.52
C SER A 78 0.14 -1.08 11.63
N PHE A 79 -0.55 -0.87 10.50
CA PHE A 79 -0.86 -1.92 9.50
C PHE A 79 0.36 -2.44 8.75
N GLY A 80 1.52 -1.82 8.98
CA GLY A 80 2.74 -2.02 8.25
C GLY A 80 2.69 -1.40 6.86
N HIS A 81 3.72 -1.70 6.08
CA HIS A 81 3.98 -1.05 4.81
C HIS A 81 4.46 -2.06 3.78
N ALA A 82 4.16 -1.76 2.51
CA ALA A 82 4.72 -2.45 1.37
C ALA A 82 5.34 -1.43 0.42
N TRP A 83 6.55 -1.71 -0.07
CA TRP A 83 7.28 -0.84 -0.98
C TRP A 83 8.14 -1.64 -1.93
N LEU A 84 8.58 -0.98 -2.99
CA LEU A 84 9.43 -1.57 -4.02
C LEU A 84 10.81 -0.92 -4.01
N ILE A 85 11.83 -1.73 -4.22
CA ILE A 85 13.20 -1.28 -4.46
C ILE A 85 13.66 -1.87 -5.79
N ILE A 86 14.26 -1.06 -6.66
CA ILE A 86 15.04 -1.54 -7.80
C ILE A 86 16.51 -1.33 -7.47
N PHE A 87 17.27 -2.42 -7.37
CA PHE A 87 18.73 -2.36 -7.28
C PHE A 87 19.31 -2.38 -8.68
N HIS A 88 20.08 -1.35 -9.03
CA HIS A 88 20.69 -1.21 -10.36
C HIS A 88 22.03 -1.95 -10.45
N SER A 89 22.75 -2.06 -9.32
CA SER A 89 23.97 -2.85 -9.16
C SER A 89 24.11 -3.38 -7.73
N ASP A 90 25.22 -4.08 -7.46
CA ASP A 90 25.59 -4.55 -6.13
C ASP A 90 26.22 -3.45 -5.24
N LYS A 91 26.24 -2.20 -5.70
CA LYS A 91 26.82 -1.07 -4.97
C LYS A 91 25.82 -0.48 -3.98
N PRO A 92 26.22 -0.27 -2.70
CA PRO A 92 25.37 0.44 -1.74
C PRO A 92 24.95 1.81 -2.25
N GLY A 93 23.67 2.13 -2.13
CA GLY A 93 23.10 3.40 -2.59
C GLY A 93 22.71 3.44 -4.08
N ASP A 94 23.06 2.41 -4.87
CA ASP A 94 22.66 2.33 -6.27
C ASP A 94 21.29 1.65 -6.44
N TYR A 95 20.25 2.34 -5.99
CA TYR A 95 18.88 1.87 -6.05
C TYR A 95 17.89 3.01 -6.30
N SER A 96 16.72 2.65 -6.82
CA SER A 96 15.51 3.49 -6.78
C SER A 96 14.47 2.86 -5.85
N SER A 97 13.69 3.67 -5.14
CA SER A 97 12.57 3.19 -4.33
C SER A 97 11.24 3.81 -4.71
N TYR A 98 10.18 3.01 -4.67
CA TYR A 98 8.84 3.40 -5.08
C TYR A 98 7.84 2.96 -4.01
N SER A 99 7.00 3.90 -3.57
CA SER A 99 6.00 3.63 -2.54
C SER A 99 4.79 4.54 -2.62
N TYR A 100 3.80 4.23 -1.78
CA TYR A 100 2.59 5.00 -1.60
C TYR A 100 2.38 5.31 -0.13
N HIS A 101 2.11 6.58 0.19
CA HIS A 101 1.94 7.05 1.56
C HIS A 101 0.71 7.92 1.74
N ASP A 102 0.12 7.83 2.93
CA ASP A 102 -0.90 8.77 3.37
C ASP A 102 -0.34 10.20 3.34
N GLY A 103 -1.19 11.16 2.97
CA GLY A 103 -0.80 12.56 2.78
C GLY A 103 0.09 12.88 1.57
N TYR A 104 0.75 11.89 0.94
CA TYR A 104 1.68 12.14 -0.17
C TYR A 104 1.32 11.46 -1.49
N GLY A 105 0.51 10.38 -1.46
CA GLY A 105 0.28 9.54 -2.63
C GLY A 105 1.56 8.83 -3.05
N TYR A 106 1.91 8.93 -4.33
CA TYR A 106 3.15 8.36 -4.87
C TYR A 106 4.39 9.03 -4.29
N VAL A 107 5.37 8.23 -3.89
CA VAL A 107 6.69 8.65 -3.39
C VAL A 107 7.78 7.89 -4.14
N HIS A 108 8.79 8.63 -4.62
CA HIS A 108 9.98 8.10 -5.29
C HIS A 108 11.23 8.49 -4.51
N ASN A 109 12.12 7.55 -4.22
CA ASN A 109 13.34 7.77 -3.45
C ASN A 109 13.11 8.47 -2.10
N GLY A 110 11.96 8.17 -1.49
CA GLY A 110 11.53 8.78 -0.24
C GLY A 110 11.16 10.25 -0.33
N ASP A 111 11.13 10.88 -1.51
CA ASP A 111 10.82 12.30 -1.66
C ASP A 111 9.34 12.60 -1.34
N THR A 112 9.10 13.38 -0.28
CA THR A 112 7.76 13.85 0.12
C THR A 112 7.51 15.32 -0.23
N GLY A 113 8.39 15.98 -0.98
CA GLY A 113 8.28 17.39 -1.32
C GLY A 113 9.07 18.28 -0.37
N ALA A 114 8.40 19.17 0.39
CA ALA A 114 8.97 20.31 1.13
C ALA A 114 9.98 19.97 2.25
N GLY A 115 11.10 19.33 1.91
CA GLY A 115 12.19 18.95 2.82
C GLY A 115 11.94 17.68 3.64
N GLY A 116 10.86 16.94 3.39
CA GLY A 116 10.55 15.69 4.07
C GLY A 116 11.07 14.46 3.32
N HIS A 117 11.36 13.39 4.07
CA HIS A 117 11.74 12.10 3.52
C HIS A 117 11.01 10.95 4.21
N THR A 118 10.48 10.00 3.44
CA THR A 118 10.08 8.70 3.98
C THR A 118 11.31 7.81 4.12
N ASN A 119 11.21 6.80 4.98
CA ASN A 119 12.29 5.85 5.21
C ASN A 119 12.23 4.64 4.27
N ASP A 120 11.58 4.71 3.10
CA ASP A 120 11.49 3.61 2.13
C ASP A 120 12.77 3.41 1.34
N THR A 121 13.84 3.16 2.07
CA THR A 121 15.19 2.98 1.55
C THR A 121 15.53 1.50 1.45
N ALA A 122 16.66 1.21 0.78
CA ALA A 122 17.24 -0.13 0.82
C ALA A 122 17.64 -0.57 2.24
N SER A 123 17.92 0.37 3.15
CA SER A 123 18.25 0.09 4.55
C SER A 123 17.05 -0.12 5.47
N ARG A 124 15.82 0.14 5.00
CA ARG A 124 14.60 -0.12 5.77
C ARG A 124 14.45 -1.60 6.08
N GLY A 125 14.27 -1.92 7.35
CA GLY A 125 14.02 -3.28 7.80
C GLY A 125 12.71 -3.85 7.27
N PHE A 126 12.71 -5.13 6.89
CA PHE A 126 11.55 -5.86 6.35
C PHE A 126 11.41 -7.24 6.98
N ALA A 127 10.23 -7.86 6.82
CA ALA A 127 9.92 -9.23 7.24
C ALA A 127 10.08 -10.20 6.05
N TYR A 128 9.46 -9.83 4.93
CA TYR A 128 9.42 -10.58 3.69
C TYR A 128 9.92 -9.71 2.54
N GLN A 129 10.64 -10.36 1.65
CA GLN A 129 11.11 -9.80 0.39
C GLN A 129 10.92 -10.84 -0.68
N HIS A 130 10.40 -10.41 -1.83
CA HIS A 130 10.39 -11.18 -3.05
C HIS A 130 11.20 -10.45 -4.12
N VAL A 131 12.00 -11.19 -4.89
CA VAL A 131 13.07 -10.64 -5.72
C VAL A 131 13.02 -11.25 -7.11
N LYS A 132 13.09 -10.40 -8.13
CA LYS A 132 13.16 -10.85 -9.51
C LYS A 132 14.15 -10.01 -10.31
N LYS A 133 14.89 -10.69 -11.19
CA LYS A 133 15.70 -10.02 -12.21
C LYS A 133 14.77 -9.32 -13.20
N ILE A 134 15.10 -8.09 -13.55
CA ILE A 134 14.42 -7.31 -14.59
C ILE A 134 15.45 -6.80 -15.59
N ASN A 135 14.97 -6.15 -16.66
CA ASN A 135 15.83 -5.48 -17.64
C ASN A 135 15.54 -3.96 -17.64
N PRO A 136 16.42 -3.13 -18.24
CA PRO A 136 16.22 -1.69 -18.30
C PRO A 136 14.91 -1.26 -18.97
N GLU A 137 14.42 -2.02 -19.95
CA GLU A 137 13.15 -1.73 -20.63
C GLU A 137 11.97 -1.83 -19.67
N MET A 138 11.97 -2.81 -18.77
CA MET A 138 10.95 -2.98 -17.72
C MET A 138 10.99 -1.82 -16.71
N ILE A 139 12.16 -1.28 -16.37
CA ILE A 139 12.28 -0.09 -15.52
C ILE A 139 11.64 1.11 -16.20
N GLN A 140 11.93 1.31 -17.49
CA GLN A 140 11.31 2.39 -18.25
C GLN A 140 9.79 2.24 -18.36
N ALA A 141 9.29 1.02 -18.56
CA ALA A 141 7.86 0.75 -18.58
C ALA A 141 7.20 1.03 -17.21
N LEU A 142 7.86 0.66 -16.11
CA LEU A 142 7.43 0.98 -14.75
C LEU A 142 7.26 2.50 -14.58
N GLU A 143 8.28 3.28 -14.93
CA GLU A 143 8.32 4.72 -14.65
C GLU A 143 7.46 5.55 -15.60
N LYS A 144 7.40 5.19 -16.89
CA LYS A 144 6.74 5.98 -17.93
C LYS A 144 5.29 5.57 -18.18
N VAL A 145 4.91 4.35 -17.81
CA VAL A 145 3.58 3.80 -18.11
C VAL A 145 2.87 3.35 -16.84
N ILE A 146 3.42 2.35 -16.14
CA ILE A 146 2.70 1.65 -15.06
C ILE A 146 2.40 2.60 -13.90
N ILE A 147 3.41 3.31 -13.36
CA ILE A 147 3.22 4.23 -12.24
C ILE A 147 2.28 5.39 -12.60
N PRO A 148 2.45 6.10 -13.74
CA PRO A 148 1.49 7.11 -14.17
C PRO A 148 0.06 6.59 -14.30
N THR A 149 -0.13 5.40 -14.87
CA THR A 149 -1.46 4.77 -14.99
C THR A 149 -2.06 4.49 -13.61
N LEU A 150 -1.31 3.91 -12.69
CA LEU A 150 -1.78 3.65 -11.33
C LEU A 150 -2.10 4.94 -10.58
N ASN A 151 -1.30 6.01 -10.76
CA ASN A 151 -1.61 7.31 -10.18
C ASN A 151 -2.90 7.92 -10.74
N GLY A 152 -3.18 7.72 -12.03
CA GLY A 152 -4.47 8.11 -12.63
C GLY A 152 -5.63 7.32 -12.03
N ILE A 153 -5.50 6.00 -11.90
CA ILE A 153 -6.52 5.13 -11.31
C ILE A 153 -6.78 5.50 -9.85
N SER A 154 -5.73 5.66 -9.04
CA SER A 154 -5.90 6.02 -7.64
C SER A 154 -6.50 7.40 -7.46
N THR A 155 -6.20 8.35 -8.36
CA THR A 155 -6.83 9.68 -8.37
C THR A 155 -8.32 9.60 -8.68
N ALA A 156 -8.72 8.80 -9.67
CA ALA A 156 -10.13 8.61 -10.00
C ALA A 156 -10.90 7.93 -8.84
N ILE A 157 -10.31 6.91 -8.23
CA ILE A 157 -10.87 6.25 -7.04
C ILE A 157 -10.94 7.24 -5.87
N GLY A 158 -9.87 7.96 -5.57
CA GLY A 158 -9.82 8.99 -4.54
C GLY A 158 -10.91 10.05 -4.72
N ALA A 159 -11.12 10.52 -5.95
CA ALA A 159 -12.17 11.49 -6.26
C ALA A 159 -13.57 10.96 -5.94
N SER A 160 -13.82 9.66 -6.10
CA SER A 160 -15.09 9.01 -5.70
C SER A 160 -15.30 9.00 -4.19
N PHE A 161 -14.23 9.16 -3.40
CA PHE A 161 -14.24 9.35 -1.95
C PHE A 161 -14.13 10.83 -1.54
N GLY A 162 -14.14 11.77 -2.49
CA GLY A 162 -13.94 13.19 -2.22
C GLY A 162 -12.51 13.58 -1.84
N VAL A 163 -11.52 12.72 -2.14
CA VAL A 163 -10.10 12.94 -1.84
C VAL A 163 -9.36 13.28 -3.14
N GLN A 164 -8.53 14.32 -3.10
CA GLN A 164 -7.69 14.74 -4.22
C GLN A 164 -6.21 14.51 -3.89
N PRO A 165 -5.33 14.43 -4.92
CA PRO A 165 -3.89 14.38 -4.68
C PRO A 165 -3.44 15.59 -3.87
N ALA A 166 -2.45 15.38 -3.00
CA ALA A 166 -1.82 16.48 -2.29
C ALA A 166 -1.17 17.48 -3.27
N SER A 167 -1.06 18.74 -2.87
CA SER A 167 -0.53 19.80 -3.73
C SER A 167 0.87 19.44 -4.25
N GLY A 168 1.07 19.51 -5.57
CA GLY A 168 2.33 19.14 -6.22
C GLY A 168 2.64 17.64 -6.21
N ARG A 169 1.67 16.78 -5.84
CA ARG A 169 1.82 15.31 -5.80
C ARG A 169 0.95 14.64 -6.85
N THR A 170 1.20 13.34 -7.05
CA THR A 170 0.41 12.50 -7.95
C THR A 170 -0.09 11.27 -7.20
N GLY A 171 -1.28 10.81 -7.59
CA GLY A 171 -1.91 9.69 -6.95
C GLY A 171 -2.55 10.01 -5.60
N VAL A 172 -3.46 9.15 -5.16
CA VAL A 172 -4.21 9.33 -3.91
C VAL A 172 -4.12 8.07 -3.06
N TYR A 173 -3.58 8.20 -1.85
CA TYR A 173 -3.61 7.16 -0.84
C TYR A 173 -4.99 7.13 -0.17
N THR A 174 -5.60 5.95 -0.11
CA THR A 174 -6.83 5.68 0.64
C THR A 174 -6.75 4.28 1.23
N ALA A 175 -7.73 3.88 2.05
CA ALA A 175 -7.86 2.50 2.49
C ALA A 175 -7.90 1.48 1.32
N THR A 176 -8.42 1.88 0.15
CA THR A 176 -8.52 1.02 -1.04
C THR A 176 -7.34 1.13 -2.01
N THR A 177 -6.61 2.24 -1.97
CA THR A 177 -5.45 2.56 -2.84
C THR A 177 -4.20 2.79 -2.01
N ASN A 178 -3.98 1.92 -1.02
CA ASN A 178 -2.88 2.01 -0.07
C ASN A 178 -1.54 1.52 -0.64
N CYS A 179 -0.51 1.45 0.21
CA CYS A 179 0.84 1.00 -0.17
C CYS A 179 0.87 -0.41 -0.76
N SER A 180 0.00 -1.31 -0.31
CA SER A 180 -0.07 -2.69 -0.81
C SER A 180 -0.79 -2.79 -2.14
N TRP A 181 -1.83 -1.98 -2.34
CA TRP A 181 -2.48 -1.84 -3.64
C TRP A 181 -1.46 -1.38 -4.68
N PHE A 182 -0.68 -0.35 -4.38
CA PHE A 182 0.33 0.17 -5.29
C PHE A 182 1.43 -0.86 -5.54
N ALA A 183 2.08 -1.37 -4.47
CA ALA A 183 3.22 -2.27 -4.59
C ALA A 183 2.84 -3.60 -5.28
N GLY A 184 1.66 -4.15 -4.97
CA GLY A 184 1.16 -5.36 -5.59
C GLY A 184 0.83 -5.18 -7.08
N ASN A 185 0.15 -4.09 -7.46
CA ASN A 185 -0.13 -3.81 -8.86
C ASN A 185 1.15 -3.57 -9.68
N VAL A 186 2.09 -2.77 -9.15
CA VAL A 186 3.38 -2.55 -9.82
C VAL A 186 4.14 -3.85 -9.97
N TRP A 187 4.23 -4.66 -8.91
CA TRP A 187 4.91 -5.96 -8.98
C TRP A 187 4.32 -6.84 -10.09
N ASN A 188 2.99 -7.04 -10.08
CA ASN A 188 2.33 -7.93 -11.03
C ASN A 188 2.46 -7.41 -12.47
N ALA A 189 2.32 -6.10 -12.68
CA ALA A 189 2.44 -5.50 -14.01
C ALA A 189 3.87 -5.56 -14.57
N VAL A 190 4.89 -5.37 -13.73
CA VAL A 190 6.30 -5.40 -14.18
C VAL A 190 6.78 -6.82 -14.39
N THR A 191 6.54 -7.70 -13.43
CA THR A 191 7.18 -9.01 -13.38
C THR A 191 6.40 -10.11 -14.11
N ASN A 192 5.15 -9.83 -14.47
CA ASN A 192 4.17 -10.81 -14.95
C ASN A 192 4.00 -12.00 -13.99
N GLU A 193 4.23 -11.79 -12.69
CA GLU A 193 3.90 -12.72 -11.63
C GLU A 193 2.60 -12.32 -10.94
N THR A 194 1.99 -13.24 -10.21
CA THR A 194 0.78 -12.98 -9.43
C THR A 194 1.10 -13.06 -7.96
N VAL A 195 1.45 -11.91 -7.37
CA VAL A 195 1.38 -11.74 -5.93
C VAL A 195 -0.07 -11.41 -5.57
N ILE A 196 -0.62 -12.15 -4.63
CA ILE A 196 -1.92 -11.84 -4.02
C ILE A 196 -1.66 -10.79 -2.96
N PHE A 197 -2.28 -9.61 -3.11
CA PHE A 197 -2.11 -8.49 -2.21
C PHE A 197 -3.43 -7.98 -1.63
N THR A 198 -4.56 -8.58 -2.03
CA THR A 198 -5.89 -8.23 -1.56
C THR A 198 -6.53 -9.35 -0.76
N GLN A 199 -7.46 -8.98 0.12
CA GLN A 199 -8.36 -9.91 0.79
C GLN A 199 -9.81 -9.45 0.59
N LYS A 200 -10.74 -10.41 0.67
CA LYS A 200 -12.17 -10.17 0.44
C LYS A 200 -12.74 -9.15 1.43
N PHE A 201 -13.50 -8.18 0.92
CA PHE A 201 -14.22 -7.18 1.69
C PHE A 201 -15.50 -6.78 0.96
N VAL A 202 -16.68 -7.04 1.53
CA VAL A 202 -17.96 -6.84 0.82
C VAL A 202 -18.48 -5.42 1.07
N GLY A 203 -17.94 -4.42 0.37
CA GLY A 203 -18.20 -3.01 0.63
C GLY A 203 -19.68 -2.60 0.55
N LYS A 204 -20.49 -3.25 -0.29
CA LYS A 204 -21.94 -3.01 -0.40
C LYS A 204 -22.69 -3.18 0.93
N GLU A 205 -22.20 -4.03 1.85
CA GLU A 205 -22.83 -4.24 3.16
C GLU A 205 -22.67 -3.02 4.08
N HIS A 206 -21.71 -2.15 3.76
CA HIS A 206 -21.34 -1.00 4.57
C HIS A 206 -21.66 0.35 3.90
N ALA A 207 -21.81 0.38 2.57
CA ALA A 207 -22.01 1.59 1.77
C ALA A 207 -23.06 2.55 2.35
N ASN A 208 -24.28 2.05 2.59
CA ASN A 208 -25.37 2.87 3.13
C ASN A 208 -25.11 3.35 4.56
N LYS A 209 -24.55 2.48 5.40
CA LYS A 209 -24.32 2.76 6.82
C LYS A 209 -23.22 3.81 6.99
N TRP A 210 -22.13 3.66 6.25
CA TRP A 210 -21.00 4.58 6.32
C TRP A 210 -21.27 5.85 5.51
N GLY A 211 -22.24 5.85 4.60
CA GLY A 211 -22.57 6.98 3.73
C GLY A 211 -21.64 7.09 2.52
N VAL A 212 -20.94 6.00 2.17
CA VAL A 212 -19.91 5.98 1.11
C VAL A 212 -20.39 5.12 -0.05
N ASP A 213 -21.06 5.73 -1.02
CA ASP A 213 -21.66 5.01 -2.15
C ASP A 213 -20.62 4.28 -3.02
N ALA A 214 -19.39 4.80 -3.11
CA ALA A 214 -18.30 4.14 -3.84
C ALA A 214 -18.01 2.70 -3.32
N LEU A 215 -18.37 2.38 -2.06
CA LEU A 215 -18.18 1.04 -1.51
C LEU A 215 -19.05 -0.03 -2.19
N TYR A 216 -20.11 0.34 -2.92
CA TYR A 216 -20.88 -0.63 -3.72
C TYR A 216 -20.01 -1.34 -4.78
N LEU A 217 -18.90 -0.74 -5.18
CA LEU A 217 -17.99 -1.26 -6.21
C LEU A 217 -16.76 -1.97 -5.61
N ILE A 218 -16.60 -1.95 -4.29
CA ILE A 218 -15.42 -2.49 -3.61
C ILE A 218 -15.74 -3.88 -3.05
N ASN A 219 -15.03 -4.90 -3.55
CA ASN A 219 -15.16 -6.29 -3.10
C ASN A 219 -13.89 -6.83 -2.42
N GLU A 220 -12.83 -6.04 -2.39
CA GLU A 220 -11.52 -6.42 -1.90
C GLU A 220 -10.78 -5.20 -1.34
N ILE A 221 -9.89 -5.43 -0.37
CA ILE A 221 -8.99 -4.41 0.17
C ILE A 221 -7.56 -4.95 0.15
N ALA A 222 -6.61 -4.09 -0.23
CA ALA A 222 -5.19 -4.44 -0.23
C ALA A 222 -4.59 -4.42 1.18
N ASP A 223 -3.70 -5.36 1.48
CA ASP A 223 -3.13 -5.57 2.81
C ASP A 223 -1.65 -6.02 2.72
N PRO A 224 -0.70 -5.37 3.43
CA PRO A 224 0.68 -5.82 3.41
C PRO A 224 0.86 -7.21 4.02
N GLY A 225 -0.05 -7.64 4.92
CA GLY A 225 -0.12 -9.01 5.42
C GLY A 225 -0.45 -10.05 4.33
N MET A 226 -1.27 -9.69 3.33
CA MET A 226 -1.55 -10.56 2.17
C MET A 226 -0.31 -10.70 1.28
N ILE A 227 0.43 -9.61 1.07
CA ILE A 227 1.73 -9.67 0.36
C ILE A 227 2.69 -10.60 1.12
N ALA A 228 2.84 -10.43 2.43
CA ALA A 228 3.70 -11.27 3.25
C ALA A 228 3.32 -12.75 3.18
N GLU A 229 2.02 -13.05 3.22
CA GLU A 229 1.49 -14.41 3.07
C GLU A 229 1.77 -14.99 1.69
N SER A 230 1.51 -14.23 0.62
CA SER A 230 1.76 -14.68 -0.76
C SER A 230 3.25 -14.98 -1.00
N ILE A 231 4.16 -14.15 -0.47
CA ILE A 231 5.60 -14.40 -0.54
C ILE A 231 5.98 -15.66 0.25
N LYS A 232 5.43 -15.82 1.47
CA LYS A 232 5.69 -17.01 2.30
C LYS A 232 5.18 -18.31 1.65
N GLY A 233 4.04 -18.25 0.97
CA GLY A 233 3.39 -19.37 0.29
C GLY A 233 4.01 -19.76 -1.04
N GLY A 234 4.95 -18.97 -1.58
CA GLY A 234 5.65 -19.27 -2.83
C GLY A 234 5.12 -18.58 -4.09
N VAL A 235 4.39 -17.46 -3.94
CA VAL A 235 3.79 -16.62 -5.02
C VAL A 235 2.69 -17.35 -5.81
N GLY A 236 1.49 -16.78 -5.83
CA GLY A 236 0.32 -17.34 -6.54
C GLY A 236 -0.37 -18.53 -5.86
N ALA A 237 -0.08 -18.82 -4.59
CA ALA A 237 -0.79 -19.81 -3.78
C ALA A 237 -2.11 -19.28 -3.21
#